data_AF-A0A1Z9QUB8-F1
#
_entry.id   AF-A0A1Z9QUB8-F1
#
_cell.length_a   1.000
_cell.length_b   1.000
_cell.length_c   1.000
_cell.angle_alpha   90.00
_cell.angle_beta   90.00
_cell.angle_gamma   90.00
#
_symmetry.space_group_name_H-M   'P 1'
#
loop_
_entity.id
_entity.type
_entity.pdbx_description
1 polymer ?
#
loop_
_entity_poly.entity_id
_entity_poly.type
_entity_poly.pdbx_seq_one_letter_code
_entity_poly.pdbx_strand_id
1 'polypeptide(L)'
;MFIEGLVAYLILPVQNLTQPEDIVDFFNSNASLIGLVGLFGTVLSISFLGGLYVSYDLKDKGENIDPINALSRGFKKFFPFLGAYFICSIAIFFSAFLLILPAFYVAGRLALFPPLMMLENKGVMDSLRLSWDKTDEHGGILFGLTLAFFLITFLIASLLQLILEPGIGQIAVLAVLEYVVVIPWGYVYFSLYKSLKNQ
;
A
#
# COMPACT_ATOMS: atom_id res chain seq x y z
N MET A 1 -5.29 -3.57 5.24
CA MET A 1 -6.15 -4.28 4.26
C MET A 1 -7.33 -5.03 4.89
N PHE A 2 -7.22 -6.13 5.66
CA PHE A 2 -8.42 -6.69 6.33
C PHE A 2 -9.04 -5.71 7.35
N ILE A 3 -8.20 -5.00 8.11
CA ILE A 3 -8.66 -3.90 8.99
C ILE A 3 -9.11 -2.65 8.20
N GLU A 4 -8.59 -2.41 6.99
CA GLU A 4 -9.14 -1.35 6.11
C GLU A 4 -10.53 -1.76 5.59
N GLY A 5 -10.76 -3.05 5.36
CA GLY A 5 -12.09 -3.63 5.15
C GLY A 5 -13.00 -3.43 6.37
N LEU A 6 -12.48 -3.50 7.60
CA LEU A 6 -13.27 -3.15 8.79
C LEU A 6 -13.63 -1.67 8.83
N VAL A 7 -12.72 -0.76 8.46
CA VAL A 7 -13.06 0.67 8.30
C VAL A 7 -14.13 0.84 7.21
N ALA A 8 -13.98 0.16 6.07
CA ALA A 8 -14.96 0.17 4.99
C ALA A 8 -16.34 -0.33 5.45
N TYR A 9 -16.36 -1.36 6.29
CA TYR A 9 -17.59 -1.88 6.90
C TYR A 9 -18.22 -0.89 7.86
N LEU A 10 -17.41 -0.23 8.71
CA LEU A 10 -17.89 0.79 9.64
C LEU A 10 -18.55 1.96 8.91
N ILE A 11 -18.00 2.39 7.77
CA ILE A 11 -18.55 3.51 6.98
C ILE A 11 -19.63 3.07 5.97
N LEU A 12 -19.93 1.78 5.85
CA LEU A 12 -20.95 1.27 4.92
C LEU A 12 -22.31 1.97 5.07
N PRO A 13 -22.82 2.26 6.28
CA PRO A 13 -24.10 2.96 6.45
C PRO A 13 -24.15 4.34 5.79
N VAL A 14 -23.00 5.01 5.63
CA VAL A 14 -22.90 6.34 5.00
C VAL A 14 -23.44 6.32 3.56
N GLN A 15 -23.35 5.18 2.86
CA GLN A 15 -23.86 5.06 1.48
C GLN A 15 -25.38 5.27 1.38
N ASN A 16 -26.11 5.04 2.47
CA ASN A 16 -27.57 5.19 2.51
C ASN A 16 -28.00 6.56 3.07
N LEU A 17 -27.06 7.37 3.56
CA LEU A 17 -27.33 8.72 4.07
C LEU A 17 -27.37 9.70 2.91
N THR A 18 -28.43 10.49 2.83
CA THR A 18 -28.63 11.46 1.74
C THR A 18 -28.54 12.91 2.23
N GLN A 19 -28.80 13.15 3.52
CA GLN A 19 -28.73 14.48 4.11
C GLN A 19 -27.34 14.75 4.72
N PRO A 20 -26.73 15.92 4.49
CA PRO A 20 -25.43 16.27 5.06
C PRO A 20 -25.38 16.19 6.60
N GLU A 21 -26.46 16.59 7.26
CA GLU A 21 -26.61 16.52 8.72
C GLU A 21 -26.45 15.10 9.25
N ASP A 22 -27.09 14.11 8.62
CA ASP A 22 -27.01 12.70 9.03
C ASP A 22 -25.58 12.17 8.89
N ILE A 23 -24.86 12.60 7.85
CA ILE A 23 -23.46 12.21 7.63
C ILE A 23 -22.58 12.78 8.75
N VAL A 24 -22.77 14.04 9.12
CA VAL A 24 -22.03 14.69 10.22
C VAL A 24 -22.31 13.98 11.55
N ASP A 25 -23.58 13.70 11.84
CA ASP A 25 -24.00 13.02 13.06
C ASP A 25 -23.45 11.59 13.15
N PHE A 26 -23.42 10.88 12.01
CA PHE A 26 -22.78 9.58 11.91
C PHE A 26 -21.29 9.65 12.30
N PHE A 27 -20.53 10.59 11.73
CA PHE A 27 -19.10 10.71 12.05
C PHE A 27 -18.88 11.15 13.49
N ASN A 28 -19.65 12.10 14.01
CA ASN A 28 -19.53 12.54 15.41
C ASN A 28 -19.78 11.38 16.39
N SER A 29 -20.75 10.51 16.07
CA SER A 29 -21.11 9.37 16.91
C SER A 29 -20.10 8.22 16.83
N ASN A 30 -19.36 8.10 15.72
CA ASN A 30 -18.48 6.95 15.44
C ASN A 30 -16.99 7.31 15.32
N ALA A 31 -16.61 8.59 15.47
CA ALA A 31 -15.26 9.09 15.20
C ALA A 31 -14.18 8.33 15.96
N SER A 32 -14.41 8.04 17.25
CA SER A 32 -13.44 7.31 18.08
C SER A 32 -13.20 5.89 17.58
N LEU A 33 -14.27 5.17 17.25
CA LEU A 33 -14.19 3.80 16.73
C LEU A 33 -13.51 3.76 15.35
N ILE A 34 -13.96 4.62 14.42
CA ILE A 34 -13.37 4.73 13.08
C ILE A 34 -11.87 5.09 13.19
N GLY A 35 -11.54 6.06 14.04
CA GLY A 35 -10.17 6.50 14.26
C GLY A 35 -9.27 5.41 14.83
N LEU A 36 -9.74 4.67 15.84
CA LEU A 36 -8.99 3.56 16.43
C LEU A 36 -8.78 2.43 15.42
N VAL A 37 -9.84 1.98 14.75
CA VAL A 37 -9.75 0.90 13.76
C VAL A 37 -8.85 1.31 12.59
N GLY A 38 -8.95 2.55 12.11
CA GLY A 38 -8.07 3.09 11.07
C GLY A 38 -6.60 3.14 11.50
N LEU A 39 -6.32 3.54 12.74
CA LEU A 39 -4.95 3.57 13.29
C LEU A 39 -4.37 2.16 13.39
N PHE A 40 -5.11 1.20 13.96
CA PHE A 40 -4.69 -0.20 14.00
C PHE A 40 -4.47 -0.77 12.59
N GLY A 41 -5.34 -0.42 11.65
CA GLY A 41 -5.21 -0.83 10.25
C GLY A 41 -3.91 -0.33 9.63
N THR A 42 -3.59 0.94 9.84
CA THR A 42 -2.35 1.56 9.35
C THR A 42 -1.12 0.88 9.92
N VAL A 43 -1.11 0.60 11.24
CA VAL A 43 -0.01 -0.12 11.91
C VAL A 43 0.19 -1.51 11.29
N LEU A 44 -0.88 -2.26 11.07
CA LEU A 44 -0.79 -3.59 10.46
C LEU A 44 -0.38 -3.52 9.00
N SER A 45 -0.88 -2.57 8.22
CA SER A 45 -0.52 -2.40 6.80
C SER A 45 0.97 -2.08 6.63
N ILE A 46 1.54 -1.21 7.47
CA ILE A 46 2.98 -0.92 7.45
C ILE A 46 3.80 -2.15 7.90
N SER A 47 3.35 -2.84 8.94
CA SER A 47 4.00 -4.06 9.44
C SER A 47 4.02 -5.16 8.37
N PHE A 48 2.91 -5.31 7.65
CA PHE A 48 2.76 -6.24 6.53
C PHE A 48 3.74 -5.94 5.42
N LEU A 49 3.76 -4.72 4.91
CA LEU A 49 4.67 -4.34 3.83
C LEU A 49 6.15 -4.53 4.22
N GLY A 50 6.56 -4.06 5.40
CA GLY A 50 7.93 -4.25 5.86
C GLY A 50 8.30 -5.74 6.00
N GLY A 51 7.40 -6.54 6.57
CA GLY A 51 7.56 -7.99 6.70
C GLY A 51 7.61 -8.72 5.36
N LEU A 52 6.86 -8.24 4.37
CA LEU A 52 6.81 -8.78 3.02
C LEU A 52 8.16 -8.63 2.29
N TYR A 53 8.81 -7.46 2.36
CA TYR A 53 10.16 -7.30 1.78
C TYR A 53 11.24 -8.12 2.50
N VAL A 54 11.14 -8.28 3.83
CA VAL A 54 12.03 -9.20 4.57
C VAL A 54 11.80 -10.64 4.13
N SER A 55 10.55 -11.02 3.92
CA SER A 55 10.19 -12.38 3.51
C SER A 55 10.68 -12.69 2.10
N TYR A 56 10.62 -11.73 1.18
CA TYR A 56 11.21 -11.87 -0.16
C TYR A 56 12.73 -12.09 -0.09
N ASP A 57 13.45 -11.27 0.67
CA ASP A 57 14.91 -11.38 0.80
C ASP A 57 15.36 -12.72 1.39
N LEU A 58 14.67 -13.21 2.42
CA LEU A 58 14.99 -14.50 3.04
C LEU A 58 14.63 -15.66 2.12
N LYS A 59 13.47 -15.60 1.45
CA LYS A 59 13.06 -16.63 0.49
C LYS A 59 14.05 -16.74 -0.68
N ASP A 60 14.55 -15.63 -1.17
CA ASP A 60 15.59 -15.58 -2.21
C ASP A 60 16.93 -16.21 -1.75
N LYS A 61 17.19 -16.25 -0.45
CA LYS A 61 18.37 -16.89 0.16
C LYS A 61 18.15 -18.37 0.52
N GLY A 62 16.95 -18.91 0.28
CA GLY A 62 16.56 -20.26 0.71
C GLY A 62 16.29 -20.36 2.22
N GLU A 63 16.15 -19.22 2.90
CA GLU A 63 15.82 -19.13 4.32
C GLU A 63 14.31 -18.92 4.51
N ASN A 64 13.80 -19.36 5.66
CA ASN A 64 12.41 -19.15 6.04
C ASN A 64 12.31 -18.25 7.28
N ILE A 65 11.23 -17.48 7.35
CA ILE A 65 10.90 -16.68 8.52
C ILE A 65 9.46 -16.97 8.92
N ASP A 66 9.22 -17.10 10.22
CA ASP A 66 7.88 -17.17 10.75
C ASP A 66 7.11 -15.86 10.44
N PRO A 67 5.84 -15.91 10.01
CA PRO A 67 5.07 -14.72 9.63
C PRO A 67 5.02 -13.64 10.72
N ILE A 68 4.89 -14.02 12.01
CA ILE A 68 4.82 -13.04 13.11
C ILE A 68 6.18 -12.34 13.27
N ASN A 69 7.28 -13.08 13.13
CA ASN A 69 8.61 -12.49 13.15
C ASN A 69 8.86 -11.54 11.97
N ALA A 70 8.36 -11.86 10.78
CA ALA A 70 8.42 -10.96 9.63
C ALA A 70 7.64 -9.67 9.87
N LEU A 71 6.39 -9.77 10.33
CA LEU A 71 5.56 -8.62 10.68
C LEU A 71 6.22 -7.77 11.79
N SER A 72 6.79 -8.40 12.80
CA SER A 72 7.51 -7.71 13.88
C SER A 72 8.70 -6.89 13.37
N ARG A 73 9.45 -7.40 12.38
CA ARG A 73 10.54 -6.65 11.74
C ARG A 73 10.02 -5.41 11.00
N GLY A 74 8.90 -5.53 10.28
CA GLY A 74 8.24 -4.38 9.66
C GLY A 74 7.75 -3.36 10.67
N PHE A 75 7.07 -3.83 11.73
CA PHE A 75 6.55 -3.00 12.82
C PHE A 75 7.65 -2.17 13.51
N LYS A 76 8.84 -2.73 13.73
CA LYS A 76 9.98 -2.01 14.32
C LYS A 76 10.40 -0.77 13.52
N LYS A 77 10.01 -0.67 12.25
CA LYS A 77 10.25 0.50 11.40
C LYS A 77 8.99 1.31 11.11
N PHE A 78 7.95 1.20 11.94
CA PHE A 78 6.66 1.86 11.74
C PHE A 78 6.80 3.37 11.49
N PHE A 79 7.45 4.11 12.38
CA PHE A 79 7.58 5.58 12.24
C PHE A 79 8.39 6.00 11.01
N PRO A 80 9.57 5.41 10.72
CA PRO A 80 10.26 5.66 9.45
C PRO A 80 9.36 5.40 8.23
N PHE A 81 8.68 4.26 8.18
CA PHE A 81 7.80 3.92 7.06
C PHE A 81 6.65 4.91 6.92
N LEU A 82 6.01 5.28 8.02
CA LEU A 82 4.92 6.26 8.04
C LEU A 82 5.40 7.60 7.46
N GLY A 83 6.59 8.07 7.85
CA GLY A 83 7.19 9.28 7.30
C GLY A 83 7.50 9.18 5.80
N ALA A 84 8.05 8.05 5.35
CA ALA A 84 8.32 7.82 3.93
C ALA A 84 7.03 7.79 3.09
N TYR A 85 6.01 7.09 3.58
CA TYR A 85 4.68 7.05 2.95
C TYR A 85 4.03 8.42 2.90
N PHE A 86 4.14 9.22 3.96
CA PHE A 86 3.60 10.56 3.99
C PHE A 86 4.24 11.46 2.92
N ILE A 87 5.57 11.48 2.83
CA ILE A 87 6.30 12.27 1.83
C ILE A 87 6.01 11.77 0.41
N CYS A 88 6.01 10.45 0.20
CA CYS A 88 5.66 9.84 -1.08
C CYS A 88 4.24 10.21 -1.51
N SER A 89 3.28 10.16 -0.58
CA SER A 89 1.89 10.54 -0.83
C SER A 89 1.75 12.00 -1.24
N ILE A 90 2.51 12.91 -0.62
CA ILE A 90 2.55 14.33 -1.02
C ILE A 90 3.06 14.46 -2.47
N ALA A 91 4.15 13.76 -2.82
CA ALA A 91 4.71 13.81 -4.17
C ALA A 91 3.73 13.27 -5.23
N ILE A 92 3.07 12.14 -4.94
CA ILE A 92 2.05 11.55 -5.82
C ILE A 92 0.83 12.47 -5.96
N PHE A 93 0.35 13.04 -4.84
CA PHE A 93 -0.79 13.96 -4.81
C PHE A 93 -0.55 15.19 -5.69
N PHE A 94 0.61 15.84 -5.56
CA PHE A 94 0.94 16.99 -6.41
C PHE A 94 1.12 16.60 -7.88
N SER A 95 1.63 15.40 -8.15
CA SER A 95 1.75 14.88 -9.51
C SER A 95 0.37 14.66 -10.15
N ALA A 96 -0.62 14.22 -9.37
CA ALA A 96 -1.99 14.01 -9.86
C ALA A 96 -2.67 15.31 -10.35
N PHE A 97 -2.33 16.47 -9.79
CA PHE A 97 -2.80 17.77 -10.30
C PHE A 97 -2.24 18.12 -11.67
N LEU A 98 -1.03 17.67 -11.99
CA LEU A 98 -0.40 17.90 -13.29
C LEU A 98 -0.95 16.97 -14.38
N LEU A 99 -1.57 15.85 -13.98
CA LEU A 99 -2.44 14.89 -14.69
C LEU A 99 -2.38 13.56 -13.91
N ILE A 100 -3.37 12.68 -14.06
CA ILE A 100 -3.39 11.38 -13.35
C ILE A 100 -2.17 10.50 -13.73
N LEU A 101 -1.72 10.55 -15.00
CA LEU A 101 -0.59 9.73 -15.48
C LEU A 101 0.75 10.05 -14.79
N PRO A 102 1.16 11.32 -14.62
CA PRO A 102 2.30 11.70 -13.79
C PRO A 102 2.31 11.09 -12.38
N ALA A 103 1.14 10.90 -11.75
CA ALA A 103 1.06 10.30 -10.42
C ALA A 103 1.57 8.85 -10.41
N PHE A 104 1.23 8.06 -11.44
CA PHE A 104 1.72 6.68 -11.57
C PHE A 104 3.21 6.61 -11.89
N TYR A 105 3.73 7.57 -12.67
CA TYR A 105 5.16 7.67 -12.93
C TYR A 105 5.95 7.94 -11.65
N VAL A 106 5.51 8.91 -10.84
CA VAL A 106 6.15 9.23 -9.56
C VAL A 106 6.00 8.08 -8.56
N ALA A 107 4.82 7.46 -8.47
CA ALA A 107 4.60 6.30 -7.60
C ALA A 107 5.56 5.15 -7.94
N GLY A 108 5.69 4.80 -9.23
CA GLY A 108 6.59 3.74 -9.68
C GLY A 108 8.05 4.04 -9.39
N ARG A 109 8.50 5.28 -9.59
CA ARG A 109 9.90 5.69 -9.32
C ARG A 109 10.25 5.74 -7.84
N LEU A 110 9.29 6.01 -6.97
CA LEU A 110 9.52 6.03 -5.52
C LEU A 110 9.33 4.67 -4.86
N ALA A 111 8.82 3.67 -5.57
CA ALA A 111 8.45 2.37 -5.01
C ALA A 111 9.62 1.49 -4.49
N LEU A 112 10.89 1.89 -4.67
CA LEU A 112 12.04 1.16 -4.10
C LEU A 112 12.39 1.62 -2.68
N PHE A 113 11.71 2.63 -2.12
CA PHE A 113 11.98 3.04 -0.74
C PHE A 113 11.78 1.88 0.28
N PRO A 114 10.77 0.98 0.18
CA PRO A 114 10.58 -0.08 1.16
C PRO A 114 11.75 -1.07 1.28
N PRO A 115 12.29 -1.66 0.20
CA PRO A 115 13.45 -2.56 0.33
C PRO A 115 14.71 -1.82 0.76
N LEU A 116 14.94 -0.57 0.32
CA LEU A 116 16.07 0.24 0.78
C LEU A 116 16.02 0.48 2.29
N MET A 117 14.83 0.76 2.82
CA MET A 117 14.63 0.93 4.26
C MET A 117 14.76 -0.40 5.00
N MET A 118 14.10 -1.47 4.56
CA MET A 118 14.09 -2.74 5.29
C MET A 118 15.41 -3.49 5.24
N LEU A 119 16.05 -3.53 4.08
CA LEU A 119 17.17 -4.45 3.80
C LEU A 119 18.53 -3.75 3.88
N GLU A 120 18.57 -2.43 3.68
CA GLU A 120 19.80 -1.63 3.77
C GLU A 120 19.81 -0.63 4.92
N ASN A 121 18.74 -0.59 5.73
CA ASN A 121 18.60 0.36 6.85
C ASN A 121 18.77 1.84 6.45
N LYS A 122 18.45 2.21 5.20
CA LYS A 122 18.53 3.59 4.73
C LYS A 122 17.48 4.47 5.44
N GLY A 123 17.81 5.74 5.66
CA GLY A 123 16.88 6.73 6.20
C GLY A 123 15.75 7.06 5.23
N VAL A 124 14.73 7.79 5.69
CA VAL A 124 13.54 8.12 4.88
C VAL A 124 13.90 8.90 3.61
N MET A 125 14.58 10.04 3.77
CA MET A 125 14.94 10.89 2.62
C MET A 125 15.94 10.21 1.69
N ASP A 126 16.90 9.49 2.24
CA ASP A 126 17.90 8.77 1.45
C ASP A 126 17.25 7.65 0.63
N SER A 127 16.31 6.91 1.22
CA SER A 127 15.57 5.85 0.52
C SER A 127 14.74 6.40 -0.64
N LEU A 128 14.06 7.53 -0.45
CA LEU A 128 13.26 8.15 -1.51
C LEU A 128 14.15 8.72 -2.63
N ARG A 129 15.25 9.40 -2.28
CA ARG A 129 16.22 9.92 -3.26
C ARG A 129 16.88 8.80 -4.05
N LEU A 130 17.39 7.77 -3.37
CA LEU A 130 18.00 6.61 -4.01
C LEU A 130 17.00 5.86 -4.90
N SER A 131 15.73 5.74 -4.47
CA SER A 131 14.69 5.16 -5.32
C SER A 131 14.52 5.98 -6.59
N TRP A 132 14.42 7.30 -6.47
CA TRP A 132 14.29 8.18 -7.63
C TRP A 132 15.47 8.04 -8.58
N ASP A 133 16.70 8.17 -8.07
CA ASP A 133 17.92 8.17 -8.89
C ASP A 133 18.15 6.82 -9.57
N LYS A 134 18.00 5.70 -8.83
CA LYS A 134 18.21 4.35 -9.37
C LYS A 134 17.16 3.93 -10.38
N THR A 135 15.98 4.56 -10.39
CA THR A 135 14.88 4.21 -11.30
C THR A 135 14.81 5.10 -12.53
N ASP A 136 15.73 6.05 -12.71
CA ASP A 136 15.67 7.03 -13.81
C ASP A 136 15.61 6.37 -15.19
N GLU A 137 16.53 5.44 -15.46
CA GLU A 137 16.58 4.69 -16.71
C GLU A 137 15.36 3.78 -16.94
N HIS A 138 14.65 3.42 -15.87
CA HIS A 138 13.55 2.46 -15.87
C HIS A 138 12.18 3.12 -15.72
N GLY A 139 12.10 4.45 -15.65
CA GLY A 139 10.90 5.19 -15.25
C GLY A 139 9.67 4.90 -16.12
N GLY A 140 9.85 4.76 -17.44
CA GLY A 140 8.75 4.44 -18.37
C GLY A 140 8.17 3.04 -18.16
N ILE A 141 9.03 2.04 -17.93
CA ILE A 141 8.62 0.67 -17.65
C ILE A 141 7.92 0.60 -16.29
N LEU A 142 8.46 1.28 -15.27
CA LEU A 142 7.87 1.35 -13.95
C LEU A 142 6.50 2.00 -13.96
N PHE A 143 6.33 3.10 -14.69
CA PHE A 143 5.03 3.71 -14.94
C PHE A 143 4.04 2.70 -15.50
N GLY A 144 4.41 1.99 -16.57
CA GLY A 144 3.55 1.00 -17.23
C GLY A 144 3.17 -0.15 -16.29
N LEU A 145 4.12 -0.68 -15.51
CA LEU A 145 3.86 -1.72 -14.51
C LEU A 145 2.94 -1.23 -13.40
N THR A 146 3.22 -0.05 -12.82
CA THR A 146 2.40 0.56 -11.77
C THR A 146 0.96 0.74 -12.23
N LEU A 147 0.79 1.29 -13.44
CA LEU A 147 -0.50 1.52 -14.05
C LEU A 147 -1.22 0.20 -14.36
N ALA A 148 -0.51 -0.80 -14.88
CA ALA A 148 -1.10 -2.10 -15.19
C ALA A 148 -1.63 -2.81 -13.92
N PHE A 149 -0.83 -2.88 -12.85
CA PHE A 149 -1.28 -3.45 -11.58
C PHE A 149 -2.47 -2.69 -10.99
N PHE A 150 -2.42 -1.36 -11.02
CA PHE A 150 -3.55 -0.54 -10.58
C PHE A 150 -4.82 -0.82 -11.40
N LEU A 151 -4.73 -0.82 -12.73
CA LEU A 151 -5.88 -1.07 -13.61
C LEU A 151 -6.43 -2.48 -13.43
N ILE A 152 -5.58 -3.50 -13.29
CA ILE A 152 -6.02 -4.87 -13.03
C ILE A 152 -6.79 -4.95 -11.71
N THR A 153 -6.23 -4.39 -10.62
CA THR A 153 -6.92 -4.35 -9.31
C THR A 153 -8.25 -3.62 -9.43
N PHE A 154 -8.26 -2.44 -10.04
CA PHE A 154 -9.44 -1.61 -10.21
C PHE A 154 -10.54 -2.35 -10.99
N LEU A 155 -10.21 -2.91 -12.16
CA LEU A 155 -11.17 -3.61 -13.02
C LEU A 155 -11.73 -4.86 -12.32
N ILE A 156 -10.89 -5.68 -11.69
CA ILE A 156 -11.37 -6.87 -10.99
C ILE A 156 -12.24 -6.48 -9.79
N ALA A 157 -11.82 -5.47 -9.01
CA ALA A 157 -12.61 -5.00 -7.87
C ALA A 157 -13.98 -4.46 -8.32
N SER A 158 -14.03 -3.67 -9.40
CA SER A 158 -15.29 -3.18 -9.97
C SER A 158 -16.18 -4.31 -10.46
N LEU A 159 -15.63 -5.32 -11.15
CA LEU A 159 -16.41 -6.49 -11.59
C LEU A 159 -16.97 -7.28 -10.41
N LEU A 160 -16.17 -7.52 -9.37
CA LEU A 160 -16.64 -8.21 -8.16
C LEU A 160 -17.72 -7.39 -7.44
N GLN A 161 -17.62 -6.06 -7.42
CA GLN A 161 -18.64 -5.21 -6.83
C GLN A 161 -19.99 -5.30 -7.54
N LEU A 162 -20.01 -5.55 -8.86
CA LEU A 162 -21.25 -5.73 -9.63
C LEU A 162 -21.93 -7.08 -9.37
N ILE A 163 -21.17 -8.10 -8.96
CA ILE A 163 -21.66 -9.48 -8.83
C ILE A 163 -22.01 -9.81 -7.37
N LEU A 164 -21.31 -9.20 -6.42
CA LEU A 164 -21.43 -9.49 -4.99
C LEU A 164 -22.42 -8.53 -4.31
N GLU A 165 -23.26 -9.07 -3.43
CA GLU A 165 -24.17 -8.27 -2.60
C GLU A 165 -23.39 -7.38 -1.62
N PRO A 166 -23.80 -6.10 -1.45
CA PRO A 166 -23.18 -5.21 -0.47
C PRO A 166 -23.22 -5.76 0.94
N GLY A 167 -22.05 -5.85 1.59
CA GLY A 167 -21.95 -6.32 2.96
C GLY A 167 -20.57 -6.88 3.32
N ILE A 168 -20.49 -7.51 4.49
CA ILE A 168 -19.22 -8.02 5.03
C ILE A 168 -18.57 -9.09 4.14
N GLY A 169 -19.38 -9.91 3.45
CA GLY A 169 -18.89 -10.92 2.50
C GLY A 169 -18.16 -10.29 1.31
N GLN A 170 -18.76 -9.28 0.68
CA GLN A 170 -18.14 -8.53 -0.41
C GLN A 170 -16.84 -7.85 0.04
N ILE A 171 -16.86 -7.20 1.21
CA ILE A 171 -15.67 -6.54 1.78
C ILE A 171 -14.54 -7.56 2.02
N ALA A 172 -14.85 -8.73 2.57
CA ALA A 172 -13.86 -9.78 2.81
C ALA A 172 -13.24 -10.28 1.49
N VAL A 173 -14.05 -10.48 0.45
CA VAL A 173 -13.57 -10.90 -0.88
C VAL A 173 -12.66 -9.82 -1.49
N LEU A 174 -13.04 -8.54 -1.42
CA LEU A 174 -12.23 -7.43 -1.94
C LEU A 174 -10.91 -7.28 -1.18
N ALA A 175 -10.92 -7.48 0.14
CA ALA A 175 -9.70 -7.46 0.96
C ALA A 175 -8.74 -8.60 0.58
N VAL A 176 -9.25 -9.80 0.28
CA VAL A 176 -8.42 -10.92 -0.20
C VAL A 176 -7.85 -10.63 -1.58
N LEU A 177 -8.66 -10.10 -2.50
CA LEU A 177 -8.20 -9.69 -3.83
C LEU A 177 -7.01 -8.73 -3.74
N GLU A 178 -7.08 -7.75 -2.84
CA GLU A 178 -6.01 -6.79 -2.64
C GLU A 178 -4.67 -7.49 -2.32
N TYR A 179 -4.65 -8.46 -1.41
CA TYR A 179 -3.45 -9.23 -1.09
C TYR A 179 -2.93 -10.07 -2.27
N VAL A 180 -3.85 -10.67 -3.03
CA VAL A 180 -3.50 -11.46 -4.23
C VAL A 180 -2.76 -10.59 -5.25
N VAL A 181 -3.05 -9.29 -5.33
CA VAL A 181 -2.38 -8.38 -6.26
C VAL A 181 -1.14 -7.71 -5.64
N VAL A 182 -1.22 -7.24 -4.39
CA VAL A 182 -0.13 -6.53 -3.72
C VAL A 182 1.11 -7.40 -3.54
N ILE A 183 0.97 -8.70 -3.27
CA ILE A 183 2.12 -9.59 -3.06
C ILE A 183 2.94 -9.76 -4.36
N PRO A 184 2.37 -10.11 -5.52
CA PRO A 184 3.13 -10.11 -6.78
C PRO A 184 3.66 -8.73 -7.14
N TRP A 185 2.87 -7.67 -6.92
CA TRP A 185 3.27 -6.31 -7.27
C TRP A 185 4.50 -5.84 -6.46
N GLY A 186 4.50 -6.09 -5.15
CA GLY A 186 5.66 -5.83 -4.29
C GLY A 186 6.90 -6.63 -4.69
N TYR A 187 6.71 -7.88 -5.14
CA TYR A 187 7.81 -8.72 -5.62
C TYR A 187 8.46 -8.18 -6.90
N VAL A 188 7.68 -7.60 -7.82
CA VAL A 188 8.20 -6.93 -9.02
C VAL A 188 9.14 -5.78 -8.66
N TYR A 189 8.80 -4.97 -7.66
CA TYR A 189 9.71 -3.91 -7.18
C TYR A 189 10.92 -4.46 -6.42
N PHE A 190 10.72 -5.53 -5.65
CA PHE A 190 11.83 -6.20 -4.97
C PHE A 190 12.85 -6.78 -5.96
N SER A 191 12.40 -7.42 -7.05
CA SER A 191 13.29 -7.97 -8.07
C SER A 191 14.05 -6.87 -8.81
N LEU A 192 13.41 -5.73 -9.10
CA LEU A 192 14.10 -4.55 -9.64
C LEU A 192 15.15 -4.01 -8.65
N TYR A 193 14.79 -3.84 -7.38
CA TYR A 193 15.74 -3.43 -6.34
C TYR A 193 16.98 -4.34 -6.31
N LYS A 194 16.78 -5.67 -6.39
CA LYS A 194 17.89 -6.64 -6.42
C LYS A 194 18.76 -6.47 -7.66
N SER A 195 18.15 -6.27 -8.83
CA SER A 195 18.87 -6.02 -10.09
C SER A 195 19.75 -4.77 -9.99
N LEU A 196 19.21 -3.68 -9.45
CA LEU A 196 19.89 -2.37 -9.30
C LEU A 196 20.89 -2.32 -8.13
N LYS A 197 20.97 -3.38 -7.33
CA LYS A 197 21.96 -3.52 -6.25
C LYS A 197 23.21 -4.27 -6.73
N ASN A 198 23.06 -5.13 -7.73
CA ASN A 198 24.13 -5.96 -8.27
C ASN A 198 24.86 -5.31 -9.45
N GLN A 199 24.48 -4.07 -9.81
CA GLN A 199 25.17 -3.18 -10.75
C GLN A 199 26.11 -2.26 -9.98
#